data_AF-A0A2U3B8Z7-F1
#
_entry.id   AF-A0A2U3B8Z7-F1
#
_cell.length_a   1.000
_cell.length_b   1.000
_cell.length_c   1.000
_cell.angle_alpha   90.00
_cell.angle_beta   90.00
_cell.angle_gamma   90.00
#
_symmetry.space_group_name_H-M   'P 1'
#
loop_
_entity.id
_entity.type
_entity.pdbx_description
1 polymer ?
#
loop_
_entity_poly.entity_id
_entity_poly.type
_entity_poly.pdbx_seq_one_letter_code
_entity_poly.pdbx_strand_id
1 'polypeptide(L)'
;MKTFITIAAGLLTTFAVSAAQLETVHRDTMLTSDSFGTKSEALNAGFNMYESLNTASNRQLRSKLTTFADNVVGGISVESAQVRIEEVPVSRNKIEYRAVVDVDYNYKARRSND
;
A
#
# COMPACT_ATOMS: atom_id res chain seq x y z
N MET A 1 -50.94 49.19 -24.99
CA MET A 1 -51.20 47.87 -24.38
C MET A 1 -49.84 47.26 -24.04
N LYS A 2 -49.65 46.86 -22.78
CA LYS A 2 -48.37 46.39 -22.23
C LYS A 2 -48.22 44.89 -22.50
N THR A 3 -47.10 44.44 -23.04
CA THR A 3 -46.74 43.02 -23.13
C THR A 3 -45.39 42.81 -22.43
N PHE A 4 -45.46 42.45 -21.15
CA PHE A 4 -44.30 41.93 -20.42
C PHE A 4 -44.23 40.42 -20.69
N ILE A 5 -43.18 39.99 -21.37
CA ILE A 5 -42.86 38.57 -21.55
C ILE A 5 -41.96 38.16 -20.39
N THR A 6 -42.51 37.41 -19.45
CA THR A 6 -41.77 36.86 -18.30
C THR A 6 -41.21 35.49 -18.72
N ILE A 7 -39.89 35.40 -18.90
CA ILE A 7 -39.20 34.12 -19.14
C ILE A 7 -38.80 33.55 -17.77
N ALA A 8 -39.53 32.54 -17.31
CA ALA A 8 -39.16 31.77 -16.13
C ALA A 8 -38.05 30.77 -16.51
N ALA A 9 -36.79 31.18 -16.34
CA ALA A 9 -35.65 30.28 -16.44
C ALA A 9 -35.61 29.39 -15.19
N GLY A 10 -36.09 28.16 -15.32
CA GLY A 10 -35.96 27.14 -14.26
C GLY A 10 -34.49 26.76 -14.10
N LEU A 11 -33.87 27.18 -12.99
CA LEU A 11 -32.58 26.65 -12.56
C LEU A 11 -32.76 25.19 -12.16
N LEU A 12 -32.41 24.27 -13.08
CA LEU A 12 -32.12 22.88 -12.73
C LEU A 12 -30.73 22.87 -12.06
N THR A 13 -30.70 23.04 -10.74
CA THR A 13 -29.50 22.74 -9.95
C THR A 13 -29.35 21.23 -9.93
N THR A 14 -28.60 20.68 -10.88
CA THR A 14 -28.10 19.30 -10.78
C THR A 14 -27.14 19.26 -9.60
N PHE A 15 -27.62 18.77 -8.45
CA PHE A 15 -26.74 18.38 -7.37
C PHE A 15 -25.91 17.20 -7.89
N ALA A 16 -24.70 17.49 -8.37
CA ALA A 16 -23.71 16.46 -8.59
C ALA A 16 -23.38 15.89 -7.21
N VAL A 17 -24.01 14.77 -6.86
CA VAL A 17 -23.57 13.96 -5.73
C VAL A 17 -22.19 13.46 -6.13
N SER A 18 -21.15 14.13 -5.64
CA SER A 18 -19.79 13.60 -5.70
C SER A 18 -19.74 12.40 -4.77
N ALA A 19 -20.07 11.22 -5.31
CA ALA A 19 -19.70 9.97 -4.66
C ALA A 19 -18.18 10.01 -4.51
N ALA A 20 -17.68 10.07 -3.27
CA ALA A 20 -16.25 10.00 -3.00
C ALA A 20 -15.71 8.73 -3.67
N GLN A 21 -14.98 8.90 -4.77
CA GLN A 21 -14.47 7.77 -5.54
C GLN A 21 -13.44 7.05 -4.68
N LEU A 22 -13.71 5.78 -4.40
CA LEU A 22 -12.75 4.89 -3.79
C LEU A 22 -11.81 4.43 -4.89
N GLU A 23 -10.54 4.81 -4.80
CA GLU A 23 -9.51 4.39 -5.75
C GLU A 23 -8.74 3.20 -5.17
N THR A 24 -8.42 2.23 -6.02
CA THR A 24 -7.45 1.18 -5.69
C THR A 24 -6.05 1.77 -5.87
N VAL A 25 -5.33 1.90 -4.77
CA VAL A 25 -3.95 2.38 -4.74
C VAL A 25 -3.03 1.16 -4.72
N HIS A 26 -2.11 1.09 -5.66
CA HIS A 26 -1.05 0.09 -5.70
C HIS A 26 0.24 0.71 -5.13
N ARG A 27 0.95 -0.06 -4.30
CA ARG A 27 2.20 0.33 -3.67
C ARG A 27 3.13 -0.87 -3.61
N ASP A 28 4.42 -0.59 -3.67
CA ASP A 28 5.48 -1.51 -3.34
C ASP A 28 6.17 -1.07 -2.04
N THR A 29 6.72 -2.04 -1.31
CA THR A 29 7.61 -1.77 -0.18
C THR A 29 8.63 -2.87 -0.03
N MET A 30 9.79 -2.53 0.50
CA MET A 30 10.84 -3.48 0.84
C MET A 30 10.86 -3.68 2.35
N LEU A 31 10.77 -4.93 2.79
CA LEU A 31 10.96 -5.31 4.18
C LEU A 31 12.27 -6.06 4.32
N THR A 32 13.09 -5.67 5.28
CA THR A 32 14.41 -6.29 5.48
C THR A 32 14.44 -7.04 6.81
N SER A 33 15.06 -8.21 6.84
CA SER A 33 15.36 -8.93 8.08
C SER A 33 16.54 -8.30 8.83
N ASP A 34 16.88 -8.85 9.99
CA ASP A 34 18.21 -8.64 10.56
C ASP A 34 19.30 -9.27 9.68
N SER A 35 20.56 -8.97 10.00
CA SER A 35 21.72 -9.57 9.33
C SER A 35 22.17 -10.81 10.11
N PHE A 36 22.48 -11.88 9.38
CA PHE A 36 22.79 -13.20 9.92
C PHE A 36 24.17 -13.69 9.46
N GLY A 37 24.76 -14.61 10.21
CA GLY A 37 26.06 -15.19 9.87
C GLY A 37 25.99 -16.14 8.65
N THR A 38 24.81 -16.69 8.35
CA THR A 38 24.64 -17.66 7.27
C THR A 38 23.52 -17.29 6.29
N LYS A 39 23.68 -17.68 5.02
CA LYS A 39 22.64 -17.54 3.98
C LYS A 39 21.35 -18.27 4.36
N SER A 40 21.45 -19.43 5.03
CA SER A 40 20.29 -20.23 5.41
C SER A 40 19.43 -19.53 6.47
N GLU A 41 20.05 -18.88 7.45
CA GLU A 41 19.32 -18.11 8.47
C GLU A 41 18.58 -16.94 7.85
N ALA A 42 19.25 -16.19 6.97
CA ALA A 42 18.64 -15.09 6.23
C ALA A 42 17.47 -15.57 5.36
N LEU A 43 17.62 -16.71 4.67
CA LEU A 43 16.57 -17.29 3.84
C LEU A 43 15.35 -17.72 4.66
N ASN A 44 15.56 -18.41 5.78
CA ASN A 44 14.47 -18.78 6.68
C ASN A 44 13.77 -17.54 7.23
N ALA A 45 14.52 -16.50 7.62
CA ALA A 45 13.94 -15.24 8.06
C ALA A 45 13.08 -14.58 6.97
N GLY A 46 13.55 -14.57 5.72
CA GLY A 46 12.80 -14.04 4.57
C GLY A 46 11.49 -14.80 4.31
N PHE A 47 11.51 -16.13 4.34
CA PHE A 47 10.29 -16.93 4.19
C PHE A 47 9.34 -16.78 5.38
N ASN A 48 9.85 -16.67 6.61
CA ASN A 48 9.01 -16.37 7.78
C ASN A 48 8.32 -15.00 7.64
N MET A 49 9.02 -14.00 7.08
CA MET A 49 8.43 -12.69 6.79
C MET A 49 7.35 -12.80 5.71
N TYR A 50 7.61 -13.54 4.63
CA TYR A 50 6.63 -13.84 3.58
C TYR A 50 5.36 -14.50 4.14
N GLU A 51 5.52 -15.55 4.95
CA GLU A 51 4.40 -16.25 5.59
C GLU A 51 3.62 -15.34 6.55
N SER A 52 4.34 -14.50 7.31
CA SER A 52 3.72 -13.50 8.18
C SER A 52 2.88 -12.49 7.40
N LEU A 53 3.22 -12.16 6.16
CA LEU A 53 2.41 -11.27 5.31
C LEU A 53 1.17 -12.00 4.79
N ASN A 54 1.33 -13.24 4.32
CA ASN A 54 0.24 -14.02 3.76
C ASN A 54 -0.83 -14.40 4.80
N THR A 55 -0.44 -14.55 6.06
CA THR A 55 -1.34 -14.91 7.17
C THR A 55 -1.79 -13.71 8.02
N ALA A 56 -1.27 -12.51 7.75
CA ALA A 56 -1.60 -11.33 8.53
C ALA A 56 -3.04 -10.85 8.28
N SER A 57 -3.68 -10.42 9.36
CA SER A 57 -4.94 -9.66 9.27
C SER A 57 -4.70 -8.29 8.62
N ASN A 58 -5.75 -7.71 8.05
CA ASN A 58 -5.72 -6.34 7.50
C ASN A 58 -5.13 -5.28 8.46
N ARG A 59 -5.38 -5.42 9.76
CA ARG A 59 -4.82 -4.51 10.78
C ARG A 59 -3.31 -4.68 10.92
N GLN A 60 -2.82 -5.92 10.88
CA GLN A 60 -1.38 -6.21 10.93
C GLN A 60 -0.69 -5.79 9.64
N LEU A 61 -1.32 -6.01 8.48
CA LEU A 61 -0.83 -5.51 7.20
C LEU A 61 -0.70 -3.99 7.20
N ARG A 62 -1.66 -3.24 7.77
CA ARG A 62 -1.56 -1.77 7.90
C ARG A 62 -0.37 -1.30 8.75
N SER A 63 0.03 -2.10 9.75
CA SER A 63 1.18 -1.77 10.58
C SER A 63 2.52 -2.14 9.94
N LYS A 64 2.52 -3.15 9.05
CA LYS A 64 3.71 -3.69 8.40
C LYS A 64 3.98 -3.04 7.04
N LEU A 65 2.94 -2.60 6.35
CA LEU A 65 2.97 -2.04 5.01
C LEU A 65 2.60 -0.55 5.10
N THR A 66 3.49 0.30 4.61
CA THR A 66 3.44 1.76 4.72
C THR A 66 2.21 2.36 4.01
N THR A 67 1.11 2.60 4.73
CA THR A 67 -0.10 3.25 4.16
C THR A 67 -0.27 4.72 4.58
N PHE A 68 0.76 5.36 5.15
CA PHE A 68 0.61 6.60 5.94
C PHE A 68 0.11 7.83 5.18
N ALA A 69 0.23 7.87 3.85
CA ALA A 69 -0.20 9.02 3.06
C ALA A 69 -1.70 9.02 2.73
N ASP A 70 -2.39 7.87 2.88
CA ASP A 70 -3.70 7.65 2.30
C ASP A 70 -4.76 7.35 3.38
N ASN A 71 -5.94 7.97 3.27
CA ASN A 71 -7.10 7.64 4.09
C ASN A 71 -7.68 6.30 3.63
N VAL A 72 -7.08 5.20 4.09
CA VAL A 72 -7.43 3.84 3.68
C VAL A 72 -8.85 3.48 4.15
N VAL A 73 -9.70 3.15 3.21
CA VAL A 73 -11.13 2.80 3.39
C VAL A 73 -11.41 1.32 3.13
N GLY A 74 -10.52 0.64 2.40
CA GLY A 74 -10.58 -0.80 2.15
C GLY A 74 -9.50 -1.59 2.89
N GLY A 75 -9.58 -2.92 2.79
CA GLY A 75 -8.51 -3.81 3.23
C GLY A 75 -7.25 -3.68 2.37
N ILE A 76 -6.12 -4.12 2.91
CA ILE A 76 -4.88 -4.31 2.18
C ILE A 76 -4.85 -5.73 1.62
N SER A 77 -4.58 -5.88 0.33
CA SER A 77 -4.31 -7.15 -0.32
C SER A 77 -2.86 -7.19 -0.76
N VAL A 78 -2.13 -8.22 -0.38
CA VAL A 78 -0.79 -8.51 -0.95
C VAL A 78 -1.00 -9.15 -2.31
N GLU A 79 -0.41 -8.57 -3.36
CA GLU A 79 -0.47 -9.09 -4.73
C GLU A 79 0.69 -10.03 -5.00
N SER A 80 1.87 -9.64 -4.54
CA SER A 80 3.13 -10.31 -4.81
C SER A 80 4.07 -10.09 -3.62
N ALA A 81 4.84 -11.12 -3.26
CA ALA A 81 5.92 -11.00 -2.31
C ALA A 81 7.08 -11.89 -2.73
N GLN A 82 8.27 -11.31 -2.88
CA GLN A 82 9.45 -11.99 -3.39
C GLN A 82 10.59 -11.90 -2.37
N VAL A 83 11.15 -13.05 -2.02
CA VAL A 83 12.28 -13.15 -1.09
C VAL A 83 13.58 -13.19 -1.88
N ARG A 84 14.52 -12.30 -1.56
CA ARG A 84 15.90 -12.31 -2.05
C ARG A 84 16.88 -12.18 -0.90
N ILE A 85 18.11 -12.65 -1.11
CA ILE A 85 19.20 -12.54 -0.14
C ILE A 85 20.19 -11.50 -0.61
N GLU A 86 20.53 -10.58 0.28
CA GLU A 86 21.60 -9.62 0.12
C GLU A 86 22.80 -10.01 0.98
N GLU A 87 23.99 -9.82 0.41
CA GLU A 87 25.25 -9.89 1.15
C GLU A 87 25.57 -8.51 1.73
N VAL A 88 25.82 -8.47 3.04
CA VAL A 88 26.08 -7.25 3.80
C VAL A 88 27.51 -7.31 4.33
N PRO A 89 28.47 -6.63 3.68
CA PRO A 89 29.84 -6.55 4.19
C PRO A 89 29.88 -5.75 5.49
N VAL A 90 30.32 -6.37 6.59
CA VAL A 90 30.41 -5.73 7.91
C VAL A 90 31.85 -5.34 8.24
N SER A 91 32.83 -6.11 7.77
CA SER A 91 34.25 -5.78 7.87
C SER A 91 35.05 -6.52 6.79
N ARG A 92 36.36 -6.24 6.70
CA ARG A 92 37.26 -6.75 5.63
C ARG A 92 37.16 -8.26 5.37
N ASN A 93 36.86 -9.07 6.40
CA ASN A 93 36.73 -10.53 6.30
C ASN A 93 35.41 -11.04 6.87
N LYS A 94 34.38 -10.18 6.98
CA LYS A 94 33.08 -10.54 7.54
C LYS A 94 31.96 -10.05 6.63
N ILE A 95 31.25 -11.01 6.04
CA ILE A 95 30.01 -10.80 5.30
C ILE A 95 28.90 -11.42 6.13
N GLU A 96 27.85 -10.66 6.35
CA GLU A 96 26.58 -11.15 6.88
C GLU A 96 25.56 -11.22 5.75
N TYR A 97 24.45 -11.90 5.99
CA TYR A 97 23.40 -12.10 5.00
C TYR A 97 22.09 -11.58 5.54
N ARG A 98 21.32 -10.89 4.71
CA ARG A 98 20.01 -10.37 5.09
C ARG A 98 18.98 -10.76 4.04
N ALA A 99 17.79 -11.12 4.48
CA ALA A 99 16.65 -11.26 3.59
C ALA A 99 16.03 -9.90 3.30
N VAL A 100 15.68 -9.71 2.04
CA VAL A 100 14.83 -8.61 1.57
C VAL A 100 13.59 -9.23 0.97
N VAL A 101 12.43 -8.81 1.45
CA VAL A 101 11.13 -9.19 0.93
C VAL A 101 10.53 -7.97 0.23
N ASP A 102 10.48 -8.02 -1.09
CA ASP A 102 9.80 -7.02 -1.90
C ASP A 102 8.33 -7.38 -1.94
N VAL A 103 7.47 -6.45 -1.55
CA VAL A 103 6.03 -6.70 -1.39
C VAL A 103 5.26 -5.69 -2.22
N ASP A 104 4.50 -6.20 -3.19
CA ASP A 104 3.52 -5.44 -3.94
C ASP A 104 2.15 -5.65 -3.29
N TYR A 105 1.46 -4.56 -3.00
CA TYR A 105 0.17 -4.59 -2.33
C TYR A 105 -0.75 -3.48 -2.83
N ASN A 106 -2.05 -3.72 -2.69
CA ASN A 106 -3.07 -2.75 -3.01
C ASN A 106 -4.01 -2.51 -1.83
N TYR A 107 -4.68 -1.36 -1.84
CA TYR A 107 -5.77 -1.04 -0.93
C TYR A 107 -6.72 -0.02 -1.54
N LYS A 108 -7.92 0.10 -0.98
CA LYS A 108 -8.86 1.18 -1.38
C LYS A 108 -8.67 2.41 -0.50
N ALA A 109 -8.44 3.56 -1.10
CA ALA A 109 -8.32 4.85 -0.41
C ALA A 109 -9.37 5.84 -0.94
N ARG A 110 -9.75 6.84 -0.12
CA ARG A 110 -10.45 8.02 -0.65
C ARG A 110 -9.41 8.94 -1.26
N ARG A 111 -9.60 9.32 -2.51
CA ARG A 111 -8.88 10.45 -3.09
C ARG A 111 -9.35 11.73 -2.39
N SER A 112 -8.45 12.42 -1.68
CA SER A 112 -8.66 13.83 -1.36
C SER A 112 -8.52 14.57 -2.70
N ASN A 113 -9.61 15.13 -3.22
CA ASN A 113 -9.48 16.21 -4.18
C ASN A 113 -8.97 17.40 -3.37
N ASP A 114 -7.67 17.71 -3.51
CA ASP A 114 -7.17 19.05 -3.19
C ASP A 114 -7.66 20.04 -4.26
#